data_AF-A0ABD0YLC7-F1
#
_entry.id   AF-A0ABD0YLC7-F1
#
_cell.length_a   1.000
_cell.length_b   1.000
_cell.length_c   1.000
_cell.angle_alpha   90.00
_cell.angle_beta   90.00
_cell.angle_gamma   90.00
#
_symmetry.space_group_name_H-M   'P 1'
#
loop_
_entity.id
_entity.type
_entity.pdbx_description
1 polymer ?
#
loop_
_entity_poly.entity_id
_entity_poly.type
_entity_poly.pdbx_seq_one_letter_code
_entity_poly.pdbx_strand_id
1 'polypeptide(L)'
;IYLFFSSRGSKNDHIGVLHPRSIAVYSLITVTGSAEHGDQSQLYLAYEHQLKRCAYNMIVGGFGGVVGRDFLCIQSLDGALMFFEQETLALTRTLPNFLLPSPIAYVPHTDSFVILNSEWFLESYR
;
A
#
# COMPACT_ATOMS: atom_id res chain seq x y z
N ILE A 1 -3.91 9.55 3.54
CA ILE A 1 -3.70 9.45 2.07
C ILE A 1 -4.54 8.27 1.61
N TYR A 2 -5.46 8.45 0.65
CA TYR A 2 -6.28 7.37 0.12
C TYR A 2 -5.57 6.78 -1.11
N LEU A 3 -5.39 5.46 -1.16
CA LEU A 3 -4.92 4.79 -2.37
C LEU A 3 -5.91 3.67 -2.70
N PHE A 4 -6.49 3.74 -3.89
CA PHE A 4 -7.28 2.64 -4.42
C PHE A 4 -6.32 1.58 -4.95
N PHE A 5 -6.48 0.32 -4.54
CA PHE A 5 -5.74 -0.78 -5.14
C PHE A 5 -6.65 -1.98 -5.37
N SER A 6 -6.73 -2.42 -6.62
CA SER A 6 -7.48 -3.63 -6.97
C SER A 6 -6.57 -4.82 -6.77
N SER A 7 -6.71 -5.54 -5.65
CA SER A 7 -5.96 -6.80 -5.47
C SER A 7 -6.47 -7.81 -6.50
N ARG A 8 -5.76 -7.96 -7.62
CA ARG A 8 -6.16 -8.80 -8.77
C ARG A 8 -6.29 -10.30 -8.47
N GLY A 9 -6.03 -10.74 -7.24
CA GLY A 9 -6.12 -12.13 -6.78
C GLY A 9 -7.52 -12.57 -6.33
N SER A 10 -8.43 -11.62 -6.08
CA SER A 10 -9.85 -11.87 -5.87
C SER A 10 -10.63 -11.10 -6.92
N LYS A 11 -11.82 -11.57 -7.33
CA LYS A 11 -12.68 -10.83 -8.28
C LYS A 11 -13.20 -9.49 -7.73
N ASN A 12 -12.88 -9.14 -6.47
CA ASN A 12 -13.41 -7.98 -5.79
C ASN A 12 -12.34 -6.89 -5.64
N ASP A 13 -12.73 -5.66 -5.94
CA ASP A 13 -11.92 -4.49 -5.71
C ASP A 13 -11.81 -4.20 -4.21
N HIS A 14 -10.62 -3.75 -3.81
CA HIS A 14 -10.31 -3.38 -2.44
C HIS A 14 -9.88 -1.92 -2.36
N ILE A 15 -10.00 -1.32 -1.18
CA ILE A 15 -9.57 0.04 -0.91
C ILE A 15 -8.66 0.03 0.31
N GLY A 16 -7.44 0.56 0.14
CA GLY A 16 -6.51 0.80 1.24
C GLY A 16 -6.64 2.22 1.77
N VAL A 17 -6.85 2.35 3.08
CA VAL A 17 -6.89 3.64 3.77
C VAL A 17 -5.73 3.71 4.76
N LEU A 18 -4.72 4.52 4.43
CA LEU A 18 -3.58 4.75 5.30
C LEU A 18 -3.88 5.85 6.30
N HIS A 19 -3.91 5.47 7.57
CA HIS A 19 -3.93 6.35 8.73
C HIS A 19 -2.52 6.49 9.30
N PRO A 20 -2.27 7.48 10.18
CA PRO A 20 -0.95 7.64 10.79
C PRO A 20 -0.48 6.40 11.56
N ARG A 21 -1.38 5.61 12.14
CA ARG A 21 -1.04 4.46 13.00
C ARG A 21 -1.71 3.15 12.57
N SER A 22 -2.39 3.12 11.42
CA SER A 22 -2.98 1.90 10.89
C SER A 22 -3.13 1.94 9.37
N ILE A 23 -3.28 0.76 8.75
CA ILE A 23 -3.75 0.61 7.38
C ILE A 23 -4.99 -0.28 7.42
N ALA A 24 -6.13 0.28 7.04
CA ALA A 24 -7.40 -0.43 6.94
C ALA A 24 -7.66 -0.78 5.47
N VAL A 25 -7.99 -2.04 5.20
CA VAL A 25 -8.34 -2.54 3.87
C VAL A 25 -9.80 -2.91 3.84
N TYR A 26 -10.54 -2.30 2.91
CA TYR A 26 -11.97 -2.50 2.76
C TYR A 26 -12.28 -3.24 1.46
N SER A 27 -13.26 -4.15 1.48
CA SER A 27 -13.86 -4.70 0.28
C SER A 27 -14.99 -3.79 -0.20
N LEU A 28 -15.00 -3.47 -1.49
CA LEU A 28 -16.04 -2.69 -2.13
C LEU A 28 -17.14 -3.63 -2.66
N ILE A 29 -18.37 -3.46 -2.19
CA ILE A 29 -19.54 -4.21 -2.66
C ILE A 29 -20.52 -3.24 -3.29
N THR A 30 -20.83 -3.43 -4.57
CA THR A 30 -21.87 -2.67 -5.26
C THR A 30 -23.19 -3.45 -5.20
N VAL A 31 -24.17 -2.86 -4.54
CA VAL A 31 -25.55 -3.33 -4.50
C VAL A 31 -26.32 -2.59 -5.58
N THR A 32 -26.74 -3.32 -6.62
CA THR A 32 -27.56 -2.76 -7.69
C THR A 32 -28.91 -2.35 -7.15
N GLY A 33 -29.27 -1.07 -7.29
CA GLY A 33 -30.55 -0.55 -6.83
C GLY A 33 -31.70 -0.89 -7.79
N SER A 34 -32.94 -0.79 -7.30
CA SER A 34 -34.10 -0.69 -8.19
C SER A 34 -34.04 0.63 -8.96
N ALA A 35 -34.58 0.64 -10.19
CA ALA A 35 -34.38 1.64 -11.24
C ALA A 35 -34.54 3.14 -10.87
N GLU A 36 -35.05 3.47 -9.69
CA GLU A 36 -35.26 4.85 -9.23
C GLU A 36 -34.18 5.39 -8.27
N HIS A 37 -33.34 4.54 -7.67
CA HIS A 37 -32.38 4.98 -6.62
C HIS A 37 -30.90 4.74 -6.94
N GLY A 38 -30.57 4.25 -8.14
CA GLY A 38 -29.20 4.01 -8.59
C GLY A 38 -28.44 2.94 -7.80
N ASP A 39 -27.20 2.66 -8.21
CA ASP A 39 -26.35 1.68 -7.54
C ASP A 39 -25.76 2.25 -6.24
N GLN A 40 -25.79 1.45 -5.19
CA GLN A 40 -25.19 1.80 -3.90
C GLN A 40 -23.89 1.03 -3.71
N SER A 41 -22.83 1.72 -3.31
CA SER A 41 -21.55 1.09 -2.97
C SER A 41 -21.35 1.09 -1.47
N GLN A 42 -21.03 -0.07 -0.91
CA GLN A 42 -20.79 -0.28 0.51
C GLN A 42 -19.35 -0.76 0.72
N LEU A 43 -18.73 -0.25 1.79
CA LEU A 43 -17.38 -0.64 2.20
C LEU A 43 -17.46 -1.51 3.45
N TYR A 44 -16.88 -2.70 3.37
CA TYR A 44 -16.75 -3.60 4.50
C TYR A 44 -15.28 -3.71 4.88
N LEU A 45 -14.94 -3.52 6.16
CA LEU A 45 -13.57 -3.70 6.63
C LEU A 45 -13.20 -5.18 6.48
N ALA A 46 -12.23 -5.46 5.60
CA ALA A 46 -11.71 -6.81 5.40
C ALA A 46 -10.68 -7.13 6.49
N TYR A 47 -9.68 -6.26 6.66
CA TYR A 47 -8.69 -6.35 7.72
C TYR A 47 -8.07 -4.98 8.01
N GLU A 48 -7.45 -4.84 9.18
CA GLU A 48 -6.70 -3.66 9.57
C GLU A 48 -5.39 -4.05 10.24
N HIS A 49 -4.28 -3.44 9.83
CA HIS A 49 -3.00 -3.57 10.52
C HIS A 49 -2.75 -2.36 11.41
N GLN A 50 -2.49 -2.62 12.69
CA GLN A 50 -1.98 -1.60 13.60
C GLN A 50 -0.48 -1.42 13.42
N LEU A 51 -0.06 -0.18 13.18
CA LEU A 51 1.34 0.16 12.92
C LEU A 51 2.03 0.58 14.21
N LYS A 52 3.21 0.00 14.45
CA LYS A 52 4.08 0.40 15.58
C LYS A 52 4.76 1.76 15.35
N ARG A 53 4.84 2.22 14.10
CA ARG A 53 5.48 3.46 13.65
C ARG A 53 4.46 4.33 12.93
N CYS A 54 4.67 5.65 12.95
CA CYS A 54 3.79 6.55 12.22
C CYS A 54 4.04 6.45 10.71
N ALA A 55 3.00 6.23 9.92
CA ALA A 55 3.09 6.14 8.48
C ALA A 55 3.29 7.51 7.82
N TYR A 56 4.08 7.56 6.76
CA TYR A 56 4.23 8.70 5.86
C TYR A 56 3.42 8.50 4.58
N ASN A 57 3.72 7.43 3.83
CA ASN A 57 3.04 7.07 2.59
C ASN A 57 2.93 5.54 2.46
N MET A 58 2.28 5.10 1.40
CA MET A 58 2.28 3.70 0.98
C MET A 58 2.30 3.58 -0.53
N ILE A 59 2.78 2.43 -1.00
CA ILE A 59 2.73 2.01 -2.40
C ILE A 59 2.21 0.58 -2.50
N VAL A 60 1.71 0.24 -3.68
CA VAL A 60 1.15 -1.06 -3.99
C VAL A 60 1.74 -1.60 -5.29
N GLY A 61 1.95 -2.90 -5.35
CA GLY A 61 2.28 -3.59 -6.60
C GLY A 61 2.65 -5.06 -6.41
N GLY A 62 2.80 -5.78 -7.51
CA GLY A 62 3.33 -7.15 -7.54
C GLY A 62 4.84 -7.19 -7.30
N PHE A 63 5.29 -6.82 -6.10
CA PHE A 63 6.69 -6.90 -5.66
C PHE A 63 7.24 -8.32 -5.86
N GLY A 64 8.50 -8.46 -6.27
CA GLY A 64 9.10 -9.77 -6.58
C GLY A 64 8.65 -10.35 -7.92
N GLY A 65 8.09 -9.51 -8.81
CA GLY A 65 7.56 -9.96 -10.11
C GLY A 65 6.29 -10.82 -10.02
N VAL A 66 5.56 -10.78 -8.92
CA VAL A 66 4.34 -11.58 -8.74
C VAL A 66 3.21 -11.03 -9.60
N VAL A 67 2.66 -11.89 -10.47
CA VAL A 67 1.54 -11.54 -11.35
C VAL A 67 0.21 -11.87 -10.68
N GLY A 68 -0.75 -10.94 -10.78
CA GLY A 68 -2.12 -11.17 -10.30
C GLY A 68 -2.28 -11.05 -8.79
N ARG A 69 -1.26 -10.59 -8.06
CA ARG A 69 -1.37 -10.23 -6.64
C ARG A 69 -0.64 -8.93 -6.41
N ASP A 70 -1.25 -8.10 -5.57
CA ASP A 70 -0.69 -6.84 -5.14
C ASP A 70 -0.28 -6.95 -3.67
N PHE A 71 0.89 -6.43 -3.37
CA PHE A 71 1.45 -6.29 -2.04
C PHE A 71 1.52 -4.82 -1.66
N LEU A 72 1.59 -4.56 -0.37
CA LEU A 72 1.60 -3.21 0.17
C LEU A 72 2.95 -2.93 0.83
N CYS A 73 3.55 -1.78 0.53
CA CYS A 73 4.71 -1.28 1.27
C CYS A 73 4.35 0.06 1.89
N ILE A 74 4.55 0.19 3.19
CA ILE A 74 4.36 1.44 3.94
C ILE A 74 5.73 1.99 4.30
N GLN A 75 5.98 3.25 3.98
CA GLN A 75 7.10 4.00 4.52
C GLN A 75 6.64 4.73 5.79
N SER A 76 7.36 4.55 6.88
CA SER A 76 7.15 5.32 8.11
C SER A 76 7.93 6.64 8.11
N LEU A 77 7.54 7.55 9.01
CA LEU A 77 8.22 8.84 9.19
C LEU A 77 9.68 8.72 9.63
N ASP A 78 10.08 7.59 10.21
CA ASP A 78 11.45 7.28 10.64
C ASP A 78 12.22 6.39 9.65
N GLY A 79 11.70 6.23 8.43
CA GLY A 79 12.44 5.59 7.33
C GLY A 79 12.37 4.07 7.30
N ALA A 80 11.47 3.45 8.05
CA ALA A 80 11.20 2.02 7.91
C ALA A 80 10.23 1.76 6.75
N LEU A 81 10.60 0.83 5.88
CA LEU A 81 9.76 0.20 4.87
C LEU A 81 9.18 -1.09 5.45
N MET A 82 7.86 -1.16 5.56
CA MET A 82 7.12 -2.31 6.07
C MET A 82 6.34 -2.93 4.91
N PHE A 83 6.63 -4.19 4.59
CA PHE A 83 6.03 -4.91 3.47
C PHE A 83 5.00 -5.90 3.98
N PHE A 84 3.80 -5.83 3.41
CA PHE A 84 2.66 -6.64 3.78
C PHE A 84 2.20 -7.50 2.61
N GLU A 85 2.07 -8.79 2.90
CA GLU A 85 1.39 -9.78 2.08
C GLU A 85 -0.04 -9.94 2.61
N GLN A 86 -0.94 -9.11 2.10
CA GLN A 86 -2.35 -9.07 2.53
C GLN A 86 -2.46 -8.87 4.05
N GLU A 87 -2.91 -9.88 4.78
CA GLU A 87 -3.13 -9.89 6.23
C GLU A 87 -1.85 -10.16 7.04
N THR A 88 -0.69 -10.31 6.39
CA THR A 88 0.57 -10.65 7.06
C THR A 88 1.65 -9.60 6.80
N LEU A 89 2.32 -9.12 7.84
CA LEU A 89 3.56 -8.36 7.71
C LEU A 89 4.69 -9.34 7.33
N ALA A 90 5.20 -9.24 6.11
CA ALA A 90 6.25 -10.13 5.62
C ALA A 90 7.64 -9.70 6.11
N LEU A 91 7.98 -8.41 5.98
CA LEU A 91 9.28 -7.91 6.45
C LEU A 91 9.27 -6.41 6.74
N THR A 92 10.27 -5.98 7.49
CA THR A 92 10.58 -4.56 7.72
C THR A 92 12.05 -4.31 7.45
N ARG A 93 12.37 -3.22 6.74
CA ARG A 93 13.73 -2.74 6.47
C ARG A 93 13.81 -1.25 6.73
N THR A 94 14.95 -0.76 7.19
CA THR A 94 15.18 0.66 7.42
C THR A 94 16.07 1.19 6.31
N LEU A 95 15.71 2.35 5.76
CA LEU A 95 16.51 3.04 4.76
C LEU A 95 17.86 3.48 5.39
N PRO A 96 18.99 3.26 4.71
CA PRO A 96 20.27 3.75 5.19
C PRO A 96 20.30 5.29 5.12
N ASN A 97 21.07 5.91 6.02
CA ASN A 97 21.30 7.37 6.03
C ASN A 97 20.02 8.23 5.98
N PHE A 98 18.94 7.73 6.58
CA PHE A 98 17.64 8.38 6.56
C PHE A 98 17.58 9.63 7.45
N LEU A 99 17.04 10.72 6.93
CA LEU A 99 16.76 11.95 7.68
C LEU A 99 15.28 12.34 7.61
N LEU A 100 14.72 12.41 6.40
CA LEU A 100 13.32 12.74 6.16
C LEU A 100 12.67 11.77 5.16
N PRO A 101 11.37 11.45 5.34
CA PRO A 101 10.65 10.62 4.40
C PRO A 101 10.43 11.35 3.07
N SER A 102 10.45 10.59 2.00
CA SER A 102 10.37 11.08 0.63
C SER A 102 9.50 10.15 -0.23
N PRO A 103 8.99 10.63 -1.38
CA PRO A 103 8.24 9.78 -2.29
C PRO A 103 9.01 8.51 -2.69
N ILE A 104 8.31 7.37 -2.65
CA ILE A 104 8.80 6.06 -3.10
C ILE A 104 7.96 5.59 -4.29
N ALA A 105 8.60 4.92 -5.23
CA ALA A 105 7.94 4.26 -6.35
C ALA A 105 8.46 2.83 -6.53
N TYR A 106 7.58 1.91 -6.89
CA TYR A 106 7.98 0.56 -7.33
C TYR A 106 8.04 0.53 -8.85
N VAL A 107 9.12 -0.02 -9.40
CA VAL A 107 9.35 -0.19 -10.84
C VAL A 107 9.28 -1.69 -11.17
N PRO A 108 8.15 -2.18 -11.70
CA PRO A 108 7.96 -3.62 -11.93
C PRO A 108 8.95 -4.23 -12.94
N HIS A 109 9.44 -3.44 -13.90
CA HIS A 109 10.35 -3.92 -14.94
C HIS A 109 11.70 -4.38 -14.38
N THR A 110 12.20 -3.70 -13.35
CA THR A 110 13.49 -3.98 -12.70
C THR A 110 13.34 -4.61 -11.31
N ASP A 111 12.10 -4.81 -10.86
CA ASP A 111 11.75 -5.27 -9.51
C ASP A 111 12.47 -4.46 -8.43
N SER A 112 12.35 -3.13 -8.52
CA SER A 112 13.11 -2.22 -7.65
C SER A 112 12.25 -1.10 -7.08
N PHE A 113 12.58 -0.69 -5.87
CA PHE A 113 12.04 0.48 -5.19
C PHE A 113 12.96 1.67 -5.41
N VAL A 114 12.42 2.73 -5.97
CA VAL A 114 13.14 3.97 -6.23
C VAL A 114 12.71 5.03 -5.21
N ILE A 115 13.68 5.66 -4.55
CA ILE A 115 13.49 6.69 -3.53
C ILE A 115 14.43 7.86 -3.80
N LEU A 116 13.96 9.08 -3.51
CA LEU A 116 14.82 10.26 -3.44
C LEU A 116 15.30 10.44 -2.00
N ASN A 117 16.60 10.30 -1.72
CA ASN A 117 17.10 10.48 -0.37
C ASN A 117 17.18 11.96 0.03
N SER A 118 17.51 12.25 1.29
CA SER A 118 17.59 13.64 1.79
C SER A 118 18.80 14.43 1.26
N GLU A 119 19.74 13.76 0.58
CA GLU A 119 20.88 14.38 -0.12
C GLU A 119 20.58 14.66 -1.60
N TRP A 120 19.32 14.48 -2.03
CA TRP A 120 18.87 14.65 -3.42
C TRP A 120 19.41 13.60 -4.40
N PHE A 121 19.85 12.44 -3.90
CA PHE A 121 20.20 11.30 -4.73
C PHE A 121 19.01 10.39 -4.95
N LEU A 122 18.86 9.94 -6.20
CA LEU A 122 17.90 8.90 -6.55
C LEU A 122 18.54 7.53 -6.31
N GLU A 123 17.99 6.79 -5.35
CA GLU A 123 18.46 5.48 -4.95
C GLU A 123 17.50 4.40 -5.46
N SER A 124 18.04 3.27 -5.91
CA SER A 124 17.27 2.11 -6.34
C SER A 124 17.64 0.91 -5.49
N TYR A 125 16.65 0.33 -4.83
CA TYR A 125 16.77 -0.83 -3.96
C TYR A 125 16.07 -2.03 -4.59
N ARG A 126 16.72 -3.18 -4.59
CA ARG A 126 16.14 -4.46 -5.00
C ARG A 126 15.81 -5.29 -3.77
#